data_AF-A0A3C0AUL4-F1
#
_entry.id   AF-A0A3C0AUL4-F1
#
_cell.length_a   1.000
_cell.length_b   1.000
_cell.length_c   1.000
_cell.angle_alpha   90.00
_cell.angle_beta   90.00
_cell.angle_gamma   90.00
#
_symmetry.space_group_name_H-M   'P 1'
#
loop_
_entity.id
_entity.type
_entity.pdbx_description
1 polymer ?
#
loop_
_entity_poly.entity_id
_entity_poly.type
_entity_poly.pdbx_seq_one_letter_code
_entity_poly.pdbx_strand_id
1 'polypeptide(L)'
;SVAIGPNGTPVSEIVQEEEGLLYADIDLARCVEPKQLHDLAGGYNRFDIFQLTVDRTAQRPIRFLANHRPQDEESSEGDTLTFHS
;
A
#
# COMPACT_ATOMS: atom_id res chain seq x y z
N SER A 1 -13.85 19.47 4.53
CA SER A 1 -13.16 18.60 3.56
C SER A 1 -13.30 19.16 2.14
N VAL A 2 -12.38 18.83 1.24
CA VAL A 2 -12.43 19.18 -0.19
C VAL A 2 -11.72 18.10 -1.01
N ALA A 3 -12.24 17.79 -2.20
CA ALA A 3 -11.56 16.99 -3.21
C ALA A 3 -11.04 17.90 -4.34
N ILE A 4 -9.78 17.72 -4.72
CA ILE A 4 -9.11 18.51 -5.77
C ILE A 4 -8.77 17.60 -6.95
N GLY A 5 -9.07 18.06 -8.16
CA GLY A 5 -8.77 17.36 -9.40
C GLY A 5 -7.29 17.44 -9.81
N PRO A 6 -6.87 16.65 -10.81
CA PRO A 6 -5.47 16.59 -11.27
C PRO A 6 -4.95 17.90 -11.90
N ASN A 7 -5.86 18.81 -12.25
CA ASN A 7 -5.56 20.17 -12.73
C ASN A 7 -5.46 21.22 -11.60
N GLY A 8 -5.59 20.80 -10.33
CA GLY A 8 -5.51 21.69 -9.17
C GLY A 8 -6.80 22.44 -8.84
N THR A 9 -7.92 22.15 -9.51
CA THR A 9 -9.22 22.80 -9.21
C THR A 9 -10.12 21.91 -8.35
N PRO A 10 -10.98 22.46 -7.47
CA PRO A 10 -11.94 21.66 -6.71
C PRO A 10 -12.88 20.85 -7.60
N VAL A 11 -13.14 19.60 -7.22
CA VAL A 11 -14.12 18.68 -7.85
C VAL A 11 -15.28 18.33 -6.91
N SER A 12 -15.28 18.92 -5.72
CA SER A 12 -16.37 18.85 -4.75
C SER A 12 -16.71 20.24 -4.26
N GLU A 13 -17.82 20.36 -3.55
CA GLU A 13 -18.06 21.51 -2.67
C GLU A 13 -17.01 21.55 -1.54
N ILE A 14 -16.76 22.75 -1.02
CA ILE A 14 -15.84 22.98 0.09
C ILE A 14 -16.67 22.99 1.37
N VAL A 15 -16.54 21.94 2.17
CA VAL A 15 -17.28 21.80 3.44
C VAL A 15 -16.36 22.23 4.60
N GLN A 16 -16.76 23.20 5.41
CA GLN A 16 -15.92 23.73 6.51
C GLN A 16 -16.61 23.76 7.88
N GLU A 17 -17.93 23.88 7.93
CA GLU A 17 -18.66 24.21 9.17
C GLU A 17 -19.42 23.04 9.78
N GLU A 18 -19.79 22.04 8.98
CA GLU A 18 -20.59 20.90 9.43
C GLU A 18 -19.84 19.56 9.26
N GLU A 19 -20.05 18.65 10.22
CA GLU A 19 -19.63 17.27 10.10
C GLU A 19 -20.50 16.55 9.05
N GLY A 20 -19.86 15.82 8.15
CA GLY A 20 -20.60 15.10 7.10
C GLY A 20 -19.70 14.30 6.17
N LEU A 21 -20.36 13.60 5.24
CA LEU A 21 -19.70 12.83 4.20
C LEU A 21 -19.56 13.69 2.94
N LEU A 22 -18.34 13.73 2.39
CA LEU A 22 -18.05 14.38 1.13
C LEU A 22 -18.06 13.35 0.00
N TYR A 23 -18.95 13.53 -0.96
CA TYR A 23 -19.03 12.73 -2.18
C TYR A 23 -18.48 13.53 -3.36
N ALA A 24 -17.71 12.87 -4.23
CA ALA A 24 -17.20 13.45 -5.46
C ALA A 24 -17.00 12.36 -6.51
N ASP A 25 -17.43 12.64 -7.75
CA ASP A 25 -17.18 11.76 -8.88
C ASP A 25 -15.80 12.02 -9.46
N ILE A 26 -15.02 10.95 -9.61
CA ILE A 26 -13.66 11.02 -10.14
C ILE A 26 -13.58 10.29 -11.48
N ASP A 27 -13.23 11.03 -12.52
CA ASP A 27 -12.86 10.49 -13.81
C ASP A 27 -11.33 10.34 -13.92
N LEU A 28 -10.85 9.10 -13.91
CA LEU A 28 -9.43 8.76 -14.01
C LEU A 28 -8.82 9.11 -15.37
N ALA A 29 -9.63 9.22 -16.44
CA ALA A 29 -9.12 9.60 -17.75
C ALA A 29 -8.51 11.01 -17.74
N ARG A 30 -8.98 11.88 -16.84
CA ARG A 30 -8.46 13.24 -16.66
C ARG A 30 -7.03 13.30 -16.10
N CYS A 31 -6.49 12.18 -15.61
CA CYS A 31 -5.11 12.10 -15.14
C CYS A 31 -4.09 11.87 -16.28
N VAL A 32 -4.54 11.47 -17.47
CA VAL A 32 -3.64 11.08 -18.57
C VAL A 32 -2.84 12.27 -19.10
N GLU A 33 -3.51 13.35 -19.49
CA GLU A 33 -2.85 14.55 -20.04
C GLU A 33 -1.89 15.22 -19.03
N PRO A 34 -2.29 15.49 -17.76
CA PRO A 34 -1.38 16.04 -16.77
C PRO A 34 -0.15 15.17 -16.52
N LYS A 35 -0.31 13.84 -16.54
CA LYS A 35 0.81 12.91 -16.39
C LYS A 35 1.74 12.94 -17.60
N GLN A 36 1.23 13.08 -18.82
CA GLN A 36 2.08 13.21 -20.01
C GLN A 36 2.94 14.48 -19.96
N LEU A 37 2.39 15.59 -19.46
CA LEU A 37 3.10 16.87 -19.37
C LEU A 37 4.14 16.89 -18.24
N HIS A 38 3.81 16.30 -17.09
CA HIS A 38 4.61 16.39 -15.87
C HIS A 38 4.96 15.01 -15.30
N ASP A 39 5.42 14.06 -16.12
CA ASP A 39 5.78 12.72 -15.64
C ASP A 39 7.03 12.74 -14.74
N LEU A 40 6.84 13.12 -13.47
CA LEU A 40 7.91 13.38 -12.50
C LEU A 40 8.75 12.15 -12.17
N ALA A 41 8.18 10.95 -12.26
CA ALA A 41 8.88 9.69 -12.00
C ALA A 41 9.48 9.06 -13.27
N GLY A 42 9.17 9.61 -14.45
CA GLY A 42 9.63 9.12 -15.73
C GLY A 42 10.38 10.20 -16.50
N GLY A 43 9.79 10.68 -17.59
CA GLY A 43 10.47 11.54 -18.57
C GLY A 43 10.98 12.88 -18.03
N TYR A 44 10.39 13.41 -16.96
CA TYR A 44 10.86 14.67 -16.35
C TYR A 44 12.08 14.45 -15.44
N ASN A 45 12.28 13.23 -14.91
CA ASN A 45 13.36 12.97 -13.98
C ASN A 45 14.71 12.83 -14.70
N ARG A 46 15.71 13.59 -14.24
CA ARG A 46 17.11 13.48 -14.68
C ARG A 46 17.85 12.51 -13.78
N PHE A 47 17.75 11.22 -14.09
CA PHE A 47 18.39 10.14 -13.30
C PHE A 47 19.91 10.21 -13.24
N ASP A 48 20.55 10.97 -14.14
CA ASP A 48 21.98 11.26 -14.11
C ASP A 48 22.37 12.39 -13.14
N ILE A 49 21.38 13.14 -12.62
CA ILE A 49 21.59 14.24 -11.67
C ILE A 49 21.02 13.86 -10.29
N PHE A 50 19.79 13.35 -10.25
CA PHE A 50 19.07 13.08 -9.01
C PHE A 50 18.76 11.60 -8.86
N GLN A 51 19.07 11.06 -7.68
CA GLN A 51 18.74 9.69 -7.29
C GLN A 51 18.13 9.67 -5.89
N LEU A 52 17.01 8.95 -5.74
CA LEU A 52 16.38 8.67 -4.45
C LEU A 52 16.39 7.16 -4.20
N THR A 53 16.85 6.75 -3.01
CA THR A 53 16.81 5.37 -2.54
C THR A 53 15.87 5.28 -1.35
N VAL A 54 15.00 4.26 -1.32
CA VAL A 54 14.04 4.04 -0.24
C VAL A 54 14.33 2.72 0.45
N ASP A 55 14.61 2.75 1.76
CA ASP A 55 14.61 1.55 2.59
C ASP A 55 13.16 1.17 2.93
N ARG A 56 12.71 0.02 2.42
CA ARG A 56 11.36 -0.51 2.63
C ARG A 56 11.27 -1.46 3.82
N THR A 57 12.32 -1.58 4.63
CA THR A 57 12.34 -2.43 5.82
C THR A 57 11.26 -1.99 6.79
N ALA A 58 10.38 -2.92 7.18
CA ALA A 58 9.33 -2.65 8.15
C ALA A 58 9.94 -2.40 9.54
N GLN A 59 9.95 -1.14 9.98
CA GLN A 59 10.38 -0.76 11.32
C GLN A 59 9.27 -1.01 12.35
N ARG A 60 9.07 -2.28 12.70
CA ARG A 60 8.10 -2.69 13.74
C ARG A 60 8.55 -2.15 15.10
N PRO A 61 7.66 -1.51 15.88
CA PRO A 61 8.00 -0.98 17.20
C PRO A 61 8.27 -2.09 18.24
N ILE A 62 7.81 -3.32 17.98
CA ILE A 62 7.92 -4.46 18.89
C ILE A 62 8.37 -5.70 18.10
N ARG A 63 9.29 -6.48 18.68
CA ARG A 63 9.74 -7.79 18.18
C ARG A 63 9.42 -8.86 19.22
N PHE A 64 8.72 -9.92 18.81
CA PHE A 64 8.46 -11.08 19.66
C PHE A 64 9.56 -12.12 19.41
N LEU A 65 10.19 -12.60 20.49
CA LEU A 65 11.11 -13.73 20.43
C LEU A 65 10.30 -15.01 20.62
N ALA A 66 10.52 -16.01 19.77
CA ALA A 66 9.92 -17.33 19.96
C ALA A 66 10.53 -17.98 21.20
N ASN A 67 9.72 -18.23 22.23
CA ASN A 67 10.12 -19.07 23.34
C ASN A 67 10.20 -20.51 22.82
N HIS A 68 11.40 -21.07 22.77
CA HIS A 68 11.59 -22.48 22.51
C HIS A 68 10.99 -23.27 23.67
N ARG A 69 9.81 -23.86 23.45
CA ARG A 69 9.32 -24.95 24.30
C ARG A 69 9.99 -26.21 23.74
N PRO A 70 10.80 -26.95 24.52
CA PRO A 70 11.33 -28.21 24.04
C PRO A 70 10.13 -29.09 23.68
N GLN A 71 10.12 -29.60 22.44
CA GLN A 71 9.17 -30.63 22.05
C GLN A 71 9.53 -31.88 22.84
N ASP A 72 8.66 -32.28 23.77
CA ASP A 72 8.74 -33.60 24.36
C ASP A 72 8.68 -34.63 23.22
N GLU A 73 9.70 -35.48 23.15
CA GLU A 73 9.81 -36.55 22.16
C GLU A 73 8.65 -37.52 22.34
N GLU A 74 7.65 -37.44 21.47
CA GLU A 74 6.60 -38.45 21.39
C GLU A 74 7.01 -39.53 20.38
N SER A 75 7.36 -40.67 20.97
CA SER A 75 7.58 -42.02 20.45
C SER A 75 7.06 -42.30 19.04
N SER A 76 7.90 -42.95 18.23
CA SER A 76 7.52 -43.48 16.93
C SER A 76 6.37 -44.49 17.06
N GLU A 77 5.22 -44.17 16.49
CA GLU A 77 4.20 -45.17 16.15
C GLU A 77 4.13 -45.25 14.63
N GLY A 78 4.92 -46.17 14.07
CA GLY A 78 4.66 -46.68 12.74
C GLY A 78 3.41 -47.55 12.82
N ASP A 79 2.39 -47.24 12.03
CA ASP A 79 2.12 -48.00 10.82
C ASP A 79 1.03 -47.30 10.00
N THR A 80 1.29 -47.16 8.70
CA THR A 80 0.33 -46.61 7.76
C THR A 80 -0.60 -47.73 7.32
N LEU A 81 -1.89 -47.63 7.60
CA LEU A 81 -2.89 -48.39 6.84
C LEU A 81 -3.98 -47.46 6.30
N THR A 82 -3.73 -47.01 5.07
CA THR A 82 -4.70 -46.41 4.16
C THR A 82 -5.79 -47.44 3.82
N PHE A 83 -7.06 -47.09 3.99
CA PHE A 83 -8.17 -47.77 3.31
C PHE A 83 -8.90 -46.76 2.41
N HIS A 84 -8.75 -46.97 1.10
CA HIS A 84 -9.63 -46.41 0.09
C HIS A 84 -10.93 -47.24 0.04
N SER A 85 -12.07 -46.63 0.33
CA SER A 85 -13.13 -46.30 -0.65
C SER A 85 -14.32 -45.63 0.02
#